data_AF-L1J613-F1
#
_entry.id   AF-L1J613-F1
#
_cell.length_a   1.000
_cell.length_b   1.000
_cell.length_c   1.000
_cell.angle_alpha   90.00
_cell.angle_beta   90.00
_cell.angle_gamma   90.00
#
_symmetry.space_group_name_H-M   'P 1'
#
loop_
_entity.id
_entity.type
_entity.pdbx_description
1 polymer ?
#
loop_
_entity_poly.entity_id
_entity_poly.type
_entity_poly.pdbx_seq_one_letter_code
_entity_poly.pdbx_strand_id
1 'polypeptide(L)'
;MVFDDKVAEEYVKQQIVLENAQQVLECAKPYIKPGCEILDFGCGPGFASRMLAALPEVKSVLGADVSEGMLGQFNKLAAEENEQVRSKLSSLKTSANPVEELKPHVGSKDLVVMAFVVGHLHPREAGYEVVKLAAACLKPGGRFLLAELNGGAPFHAAGGGHGHGHEHGHGHEHGHGHEHGHGHEHGHGHEHGQGQETSSCHEHGHGHGHGHGHGHGHEHAHDEHEVYYEDQLHDLLAKAGMSGIKTEKGYKFTKNNVTVNCAVISGVRE
;
A
#
# COMPACT_ATOMS: atom_id res chain seq x y z
N MET A 1 0.00 2.17 2.55
CA MET A 1 -1.40 2.11 3.03
C MET A 1 -1.43 2.16 4.56
N VAL A 2 -2.29 2.98 5.16
CA VAL A 2 -2.46 3.08 6.62
C VAL A 2 -3.93 2.82 6.94
N PHE A 3 -4.20 1.87 7.84
CA PHE A 3 -5.56 1.48 8.20
C PHE A 3 -5.99 2.18 9.49
N ASP A 4 -7.12 2.86 9.43
CA ASP A 4 -7.85 3.29 10.63
C ASP A 4 -8.60 2.11 11.27
N ASP A 5 -9.22 2.36 12.44
CA ASP A 5 -9.94 1.33 13.19
C ASP A 5 -11.04 0.66 12.37
N LYS A 6 -11.80 1.45 11.60
CA LYS A 6 -12.95 0.94 10.83
C LYS A 6 -12.49 0.01 9.70
N VAL A 7 -11.46 0.42 8.95
CA VAL A 7 -10.92 -0.41 7.87
C VAL A 7 -10.26 -1.66 8.45
N ALA A 8 -9.57 -1.55 9.58
CA ALA A 8 -8.98 -2.70 10.28
C ALA A 8 -10.04 -3.71 10.76
N GLU A 9 -11.18 -3.24 11.30
CA GLU A 9 -12.29 -4.09 11.73
C GLU A 9 -12.95 -4.86 10.57
N GLU A 10 -13.06 -4.26 9.39
CA GLU A 10 -13.53 -4.98 8.21
C GLU A 10 -12.46 -5.91 7.62
N TYR A 11 -11.18 -5.54 7.73
CA TYR A 11 -10.07 -6.36 7.27
C TYR A 11 -9.99 -7.70 7.99
N VAL A 12 -10.11 -7.71 9.33
CA VAL A 12 -10.02 -8.95 10.13
C VAL A 12 -11.13 -9.97 9.84
N LYS A 13 -12.26 -9.54 9.27
CA LYS A 13 -13.38 -10.43 8.90
C LYS A 13 -13.14 -11.20 7.61
N GLN A 14 -12.11 -10.84 6.84
CA GLN A 14 -11.87 -11.44 5.54
C GLN A 14 -11.13 -12.76 5.69
N GLN A 15 -11.73 -13.85 5.24
CA GLN A 15 -11.18 -15.21 5.29
C GLN A 15 -9.76 -15.30 4.73
N ILE A 16 -9.46 -14.53 3.69
CA ILE A 16 -8.15 -14.51 3.05
C ILE A 16 -7.01 -14.12 4.01
N VAL A 17 -7.27 -13.26 5.00
CA VAL A 17 -6.24 -12.81 5.95
C VAL A 17 -5.73 -14.01 6.77
N LEU A 18 -6.66 -14.89 7.18
CA LEU A 18 -6.32 -16.11 7.90
C LEU A 18 -5.61 -17.13 6.99
N GLU A 19 -6.10 -17.31 5.76
CA GLU A 19 -5.50 -18.24 4.79
C GLU A 19 -4.06 -17.84 4.45
N ASN A 20 -3.80 -16.54 4.24
CA ASN A 20 -2.46 -16.01 4.00
C ASN A 20 -1.53 -16.22 5.20
N ALA A 21 -2.00 -15.98 6.42
CA ALA A 21 -1.23 -16.26 7.63
C ALA A 21 -0.85 -17.74 7.75
N GLN A 22 -1.74 -18.65 7.34
CA GLN A 22 -1.48 -20.08 7.31
C GLN A 22 -0.40 -20.45 6.28
N GLN A 23 -0.40 -19.84 5.09
CA GLN A 23 0.65 -20.06 4.08
C GLN A 23 2.04 -19.64 4.60
N VAL A 24 2.11 -18.48 5.26
CA VAL A 24 3.32 -17.97 5.89
C VAL A 24 3.82 -18.92 6.97
N LEU A 25 2.93 -19.36 7.87
CA LEU A 25 3.25 -20.31 8.94
C LEU A 25 3.84 -21.62 8.38
N GLU A 26 3.23 -22.18 7.33
CA GLU A 26 3.72 -23.41 6.69
C GLU A 26 5.13 -23.27 6.12
N CYS A 27 5.41 -22.14 5.47
CA CYS A 27 6.73 -21.87 4.90
C CYS A 27 7.78 -21.52 5.96
N ALA A 28 7.36 -20.99 7.11
CA ALA A 28 8.24 -20.63 8.23
C ALA A 28 8.70 -21.84 9.05
N LYS A 29 7.79 -22.81 9.29
CA LYS A 29 8.04 -23.98 10.16
C LYS A 29 9.38 -24.69 9.97
N PRO A 30 9.86 -24.98 8.73
CA PRO A 30 11.13 -25.68 8.52
C PRO A 30 12.37 -24.94 9.06
N TYR A 31 12.25 -23.64 9.34
CA TYR A 31 13.36 -22.78 9.73
C TYR A 31 13.35 -22.37 11.20
N ILE A 32 12.26 -22.69 11.90
CA ILE A 32 12.10 -22.37 13.31
C ILE A 32 12.87 -23.40 14.14
N LYS A 33 13.74 -22.91 15.01
CA LYS A 33 14.55 -23.70 15.93
C LYS A 33 14.23 -23.29 17.37
N PRO A 34 14.50 -24.14 18.38
CA PRO A 34 14.28 -23.77 19.78
C PRO A 34 14.95 -22.43 20.13
N GLY A 35 14.18 -21.51 20.70
CA GLY A 35 14.65 -20.18 21.05
C GLY A 35 14.46 -19.11 19.96
N CYS A 36 13.72 -19.39 18.88
CA CYS A 36 13.58 -18.51 17.72
C CYS A 36 13.02 -17.13 18.09
N GLU A 37 13.74 -16.06 17.73
CA GLU A 37 13.29 -14.67 17.83
C GLU A 37 12.77 -14.19 16.48
N ILE A 38 11.51 -13.78 16.41
CA ILE A 38 10.83 -13.43 15.16
C ILE A 38 10.50 -11.92 15.12
N LEU A 39 10.62 -11.32 13.94
CA LEU A 39 10.00 -10.05 13.57
C LEU A 39 8.99 -10.31 12.45
N ASP A 40 7.74 -9.93 12.66
CA ASP A 40 6.69 -9.89 11.64
C ASP A 40 6.48 -8.43 11.24
N PHE A 41 7.09 -8.00 10.14
CA PHE A 41 7.07 -6.61 9.69
C PHE A 41 5.91 -6.37 8.74
N GLY A 42 5.09 -5.36 9.04
CA GLY A 42 3.75 -5.20 8.47
C GLY A 42 2.80 -6.29 8.99
N CYS A 43 2.79 -6.52 10.30
CA CYS A 43 2.07 -7.64 10.91
C CYS A 43 0.54 -7.55 10.79
N GLY A 44 0.00 -6.38 10.42
CA GLY A 44 -1.42 -6.10 10.39
C GLY A 44 -2.08 -6.45 11.74
N PRO A 45 -3.22 -7.15 11.75
CA PRO A 45 -3.90 -7.56 12.97
C PRO A 45 -3.25 -8.77 13.66
N GLY A 46 -2.08 -9.24 13.22
CA GLY A 46 -1.25 -10.21 13.95
C GLY A 46 -1.61 -11.69 13.80
N PHE A 47 -2.37 -12.11 12.78
CA PHE A 47 -2.72 -13.53 12.60
C PHE A 47 -1.47 -14.42 12.45
N ALA A 48 -0.53 -14.06 11.56
CA ALA A 48 0.72 -14.79 11.39
C ALA A 48 1.56 -14.74 12.66
N SER A 49 1.69 -13.55 13.26
CA SER A 49 2.37 -13.37 14.55
C SER A 49 1.86 -14.32 15.64
N ARG A 50 0.54 -14.45 15.83
CA ARG A 50 -0.05 -15.34 16.85
C ARG A 50 0.16 -16.81 16.54
N MET A 51 -0.03 -17.21 15.28
CA MET A 51 0.23 -18.59 14.83
C MET A 51 1.69 -19.00 15.07
N LEU A 52 2.65 -18.11 14.77
CA LEU A 52 4.06 -18.32 15.05
C LEU A 52 4.32 -18.37 16.55
N ALA A 53 3.70 -17.46 17.31
CA ALA A 53 3.90 -17.39 18.76
C ALA A 53 3.31 -18.58 19.54
N ALA A 54 2.44 -19.38 18.93
CA ALA A 54 1.89 -20.62 19.48
C ALA A 54 2.85 -21.82 19.35
N LEU A 55 3.88 -21.73 18.50
CA LEU A 55 4.86 -22.79 18.31
C LEU A 55 5.82 -22.87 19.52
N PRO A 56 6.07 -24.07 20.09
CA PRO A 56 6.86 -24.22 21.31
C PRO A 56 8.34 -23.85 21.13
N GLU A 57 8.87 -23.90 19.91
CA GLU A 57 10.24 -23.53 19.59
C GLU A 57 10.45 -22.00 19.56
N VAL A 58 9.37 -21.22 19.41
CA VAL A 58 9.45 -19.76 19.30
C VAL A 58 9.58 -19.15 20.70
N LYS A 59 10.56 -18.24 20.85
CA LYS A 59 10.81 -17.53 22.11
C LYS A 59 10.07 -16.20 22.17
N SER A 60 10.10 -15.44 21.07
CA SER A 60 9.36 -14.19 20.98
C SER A 60 8.97 -13.87 19.54
N VAL A 61 7.83 -13.17 19.40
CA VAL A 61 7.40 -12.55 18.16
C VAL A 61 7.14 -11.07 18.42
N LEU A 62 7.81 -10.22 17.66
CA LEU A 62 7.55 -8.80 17.58
C LEU A 62 6.78 -8.50 16.30
N GLY A 63 5.52 -8.12 16.40
CA GLY A 63 4.75 -7.61 15.26
C GLY A 63 4.95 -6.12 15.10
N ALA A 64 5.43 -5.66 13.95
CA ALA A 64 5.63 -4.24 13.67
C ALA A 64 4.66 -3.77 12.59
N ASP A 65 3.96 -2.66 12.78
CA ASP A 65 3.06 -2.10 11.76
C ASP A 65 2.98 -0.57 11.82
N VAL A 66 2.75 0.04 10.66
CA VAL A 66 2.57 1.49 10.50
C VAL A 66 1.15 1.95 10.83
N SER A 67 0.18 1.04 11.02
CA SER A 67 -1.23 1.37 11.21
C SER A 67 -1.67 1.19 12.66
N GLU A 68 -2.19 2.24 13.31
CA GLU A 68 -2.68 2.11 14.70
C GLU A 68 -3.90 1.21 14.78
N GLY A 69 -4.83 1.28 13.81
CA GLY A 69 -6.01 0.42 13.79
C GLY A 69 -5.65 -1.06 13.68
N MET A 70 -4.63 -1.41 12.90
CA MET A 70 -4.11 -2.78 12.82
C MET A 70 -3.54 -3.24 14.16
N LEU A 71 -2.72 -2.40 14.81
CA LEU A 71 -2.15 -2.74 16.12
C LEU A 71 -3.20 -2.78 17.23
N GLY A 72 -4.27 -1.99 17.12
CA GLY A 72 -5.46 -2.10 17.97
C GLY A 72 -6.08 -3.49 17.88
N GLN A 73 -6.32 -3.99 16.66
CA GLN A 73 -6.82 -5.36 16.45
C GLN A 73 -5.81 -6.42 16.90
N PHE A 74 -4.51 -6.22 16.64
CA PHE A 74 -3.44 -7.10 17.11
C PHE A 74 -3.54 -7.32 18.63
N ASN A 75 -3.57 -6.21 19.39
CA ASN A 75 -3.57 -6.26 20.84
C ASN A 75 -4.88 -6.84 21.40
N LYS A 76 -6.02 -6.52 20.77
CA LYS A 76 -7.32 -7.09 21.13
C LYS A 76 -7.33 -8.61 20.96
N LEU A 77 -6.94 -9.11 19.79
CA LEU A 77 -6.93 -10.55 19.49
C LEU A 77 -5.91 -11.30 20.35
N ALA A 78 -4.74 -10.69 20.63
CA ALA A 78 -3.75 -11.27 21.53
C ALA A 78 -4.28 -11.41 22.98
N ALA A 79 -5.13 -10.49 23.44
CA ALA A 79 -5.75 -10.59 24.76
C ALA A 79 -6.82 -11.70 24.84
N GLU A 80 -7.55 -11.93 23.75
CA GLU A 80 -8.61 -12.95 23.64
C GLU A 80 -8.04 -14.37 23.48
N GLU A 81 -6.92 -14.55 22.78
CA GLU A 81 -6.32 -15.87 22.44
C GLU A 81 -5.25 -16.38 23.44
N ASN A 82 -5.20 -15.83 24.65
CA ASN A 82 -4.12 -16.06 25.63
C ASN A 82 -3.85 -17.54 26.00
N GLU A 83 -4.79 -18.47 25.78
CA GLU A 83 -4.58 -19.89 26.09
C GLU A 83 -3.68 -20.64 25.08
N GLN A 84 -3.50 -20.12 23.86
CA GLN A 84 -2.78 -20.82 22.78
C GLN A 84 -1.39 -20.24 22.49
N VAL A 85 -1.17 -18.97 22.83
CA VAL A 85 0.13 -18.30 22.67
C VAL A 85 1.08 -18.75 23.77
N ARG A 86 2.22 -19.34 23.39
CA ARG A 86 3.20 -19.90 24.35
C ARG A 86 4.43 -19.03 24.54
N SER A 87 4.68 -18.13 23.62
CA SER A 87 5.87 -17.29 23.56
C SER A 87 5.54 -15.82 23.83
N LYS A 88 6.58 -14.99 24.04
CA LYS A 88 6.37 -13.56 24.22
C LYS A 88 5.88 -12.93 22.91
N LEU A 89 4.66 -12.41 22.92
CA LEU A 89 4.06 -11.69 21.78
C LEU A 89 3.92 -10.20 22.13
N SER A 90 4.41 -9.33 21.26
CA SER A 90 4.31 -7.87 21.46
C SER A 90 4.19 -7.14 20.13
N SER A 91 3.56 -5.96 20.15
CA SER A 91 3.45 -5.07 18.99
C SER A 91 4.43 -3.89 19.06
N LEU A 92 4.80 -3.35 17.90
CA LEU A 92 5.61 -2.14 17.71
C LEU A 92 4.95 -1.25 16.66
N LYS A 93 4.61 -0.02 17.04
CA LYS A 93 4.18 1.02 16.11
C LYS A 93 5.41 1.56 15.38
N THR A 94 5.35 1.58 14.05
CA THR A 94 6.40 2.18 13.21
C THR A 94 5.90 3.43 12.50
N SER A 95 6.84 4.29 12.11
CA SER A 95 6.63 5.28 11.07
C SER A 95 6.78 4.68 9.66
N ALA A 96 6.50 5.47 8.62
CA ALA A 96 6.71 5.07 7.23
C ALA A 96 8.20 4.86 6.88
N ASN A 97 9.11 5.47 7.66
CA ASN A 97 10.55 5.29 7.55
C ASN A 97 11.09 4.76 8.90
N PRO A 98 11.04 3.44 9.13
CA PRO A 98 11.12 2.84 10.46
C PRO A 98 12.56 2.70 10.99
N VAL A 99 13.45 3.63 10.67
CA VAL A 99 14.89 3.54 11.00
C VAL A 99 15.11 3.52 12.51
N GLU A 100 14.53 4.47 13.24
CA GLU A 100 14.76 4.59 14.69
C GLU A 100 14.06 3.47 15.46
N GLU A 101 12.89 3.04 15.00
CA GLU A 101 12.09 1.98 15.61
C GLU A 101 12.72 0.60 15.41
N LEU A 102 13.36 0.34 14.25
CA LEU A 102 14.02 -0.95 13.98
C LEU A 102 15.47 -1.02 14.45
N LYS A 103 16.14 0.12 14.65
CA LYS A 103 17.53 0.18 15.11
C LYS A 103 17.84 -0.68 16.35
N PRO A 104 17.00 -0.77 17.40
CA PRO A 104 17.24 -1.65 18.55
C PRO A 104 17.16 -3.14 18.22
N HIS A 105 16.61 -3.50 17.06
CA HIS A 105 16.36 -4.88 16.65
C HIS A 105 17.35 -5.38 15.59
N VAL A 106 18.27 -4.55 15.12
CA VAL A 106 19.33 -4.92 14.18
C VAL A 106 20.13 -6.12 14.73
N GLY A 107 20.29 -7.17 13.93
CA GLY A 107 21.05 -8.36 14.29
C GLY A 107 20.45 -9.22 15.42
N SER A 108 19.16 -9.06 15.75
CA SER A 108 18.53 -9.72 16.90
C SER A 108 17.58 -10.87 16.56
N LYS A 109 17.18 -11.00 15.29
CA LYS A 109 16.13 -11.92 14.85
C LYS A 109 16.67 -13.13 14.11
N ASP A 110 16.08 -14.30 14.36
CA ASP A 110 16.38 -15.53 13.62
C ASP A 110 15.52 -15.64 12.36
N LEU A 111 14.31 -15.07 12.41
CA LEU A 111 13.36 -15.01 11.30
C LEU A 111 12.74 -13.62 11.17
N VAL A 112 12.68 -13.10 9.95
CA VAL A 112 11.88 -11.94 9.57
C VAL A 112 10.83 -12.40 8.59
N VAL A 113 9.58 -12.04 8.84
CA VAL A 113 8.43 -12.27 7.97
C VAL A 113 7.96 -10.91 7.47
N MET A 114 7.66 -10.82 6.19
CA MET A 114 6.97 -9.68 5.59
C MET A 114 5.94 -10.23 4.61
N ALA A 115 4.65 -10.02 4.88
CA ALA A 115 3.57 -10.63 4.12
C ALA A 115 2.58 -9.57 3.63
N PHE A 116 2.47 -9.39 2.31
CA PHE A 116 1.56 -8.44 1.66
C PHE A 116 1.80 -6.99 2.09
N VAL A 117 3.07 -6.59 2.10
CA VAL A 117 3.50 -5.25 2.55
C VAL A 117 4.17 -4.50 1.41
N VAL A 118 5.01 -5.18 0.61
CA VAL A 118 5.90 -4.54 -0.35
C VAL A 118 5.11 -3.82 -1.44
N GLY A 119 3.99 -4.42 -1.86
CA GLY A 119 3.05 -3.79 -2.78
C GLY A 119 2.41 -2.49 -2.28
N HIS A 120 2.53 -2.16 -1.00
CA HIS A 120 2.05 -0.91 -0.41
C HIS A 120 3.14 0.14 -0.17
N LEU A 121 4.41 -0.20 -0.44
CA LEU A 121 5.56 0.67 -0.23
C LEU A 121 5.87 1.45 -1.51
N HIS A 122 5.48 2.72 -1.52
CA HIS A 122 5.61 3.59 -2.68
C HIS A 122 6.48 4.81 -2.36
N PRO A 123 7.29 5.26 -3.35
CA PRO A 123 7.56 4.58 -4.62
C PRO A 123 8.36 3.28 -4.41
N ARG A 124 8.51 2.42 -5.43
CA ARG A 124 9.27 1.15 -5.38
C ARG A 124 10.59 1.24 -4.61
N GLU A 125 11.33 2.34 -4.81
CA GLU A 125 12.61 2.62 -4.16
C GLU A 125 12.49 2.64 -2.63
N ALA A 126 11.41 3.18 -2.09
CA ALA A 126 11.12 3.15 -0.65
C ALA A 126 10.88 1.71 -0.18
N GLY A 127 10.25 0.87 -1.00
CA GLY A 127 10.11 -0.57 -0.75
C GLY A 127 11.44 -1.27 -0.55
N TYR A 128 12.42 -1.02 -1.43
CA TYR A 128 13.76 -1.57 -1.28
C TYR A 128 14.43 -1.17 0.04
N GLU A 129 14.32 0.10 0.45
CA GLU A 129 14.94 0.58 1.70
C GLU A 129 14.29 -0.01 2.94
N VAL A 130 12.96 -0.12 2.98
CA VAL A 130 12.25 -0.75 4.10
C VAL A 130 12.58 -2.24 4.20
N VAL A 131 12.66 -2.96 3.08
CA VAL A 131 13.06 -4.37 3.06
C VAL A 131 14.51 -4.54 3.56
N LYS A 132 15.43 -3.65 3.18
CA LYS A 132 16.80 -3.63 3.73
C LYS A 132 16.80 -3.42 5.24
N LEU A 133 16.02 -2.47 5.75
CA LEU A 133 15.93 -2.22 7.20
C LEU A 133 15.39 -3.43 7.96
N ALA A 134 14.34 -4.06 7.44
CA ALA A 134 13.80 -5.29 8.03
C ALA A 134 14.81 -6.45 7.97
N ALA A 135 15.51 -6.63 6.83
CA ALA A 135 16.56 -7.64 6.68
C ALA A 135 17.73 -7.40 7.65
N ALA A 136 18.06 -6.14 7.92
CA ALA A 136 19.08 -5.77 8.90
C ALA A 136 18.75 -6.21 10.34
N CYS A 137 17.49 -6.53 10.65
CA CYS A 137 17.11 -7.13 11.93
C CYS A 137 17.56 -8.58 12.10
N LEU A 138 17.89 -9.30 11.02
CA LEU A 138 18.32 -10.70 11.08
C LEU A 138 19.72 -10.85 11.67
N LYS A 139 19.97 -11.90 12.43
CA LYS A 139 21.33 -12.38 12.74
C LYS A 139 21.98 -12.92 11.45
N PRO A 140 23.32 -13.02 11.38
CA PRO A 140 23.99 -13.88 10.40
C PRO A 140 23.41 -15.30 10.48
N GLY A 141 23.08 -15.88 9.33
CA GLY A 141 22.36 -17.15 9.18
C GLY A 141 20.84 -17.08 9.41
N GLY A 142 20.31 -15.92 9.78
CA GLY A 142 18.87 -15.68 9.92
C GLY A 142 18.16 -15.67 8.57
N ARG A 143 16.85 -15.94 8.58
CA ARG A 143 16.06 -16.08 7.34
C ARG A 143 15.05 -14.96 7.17
N PHE A 144 14.91 -14.46 5.95
CA PHE A 144 13.81 -13.59 5.55
C PHE A 144 12.78 -14.42 4.78
N LEU A 145 11.50 -14.27 5.11
CA LEU A 145 10.36 -14.78 4.36
C LEU A 145 9.52 -13.61 3.85
N LEU A 146 9.40 -13.53 2.53
CA LEU A 146 8.61 -12.53 1.82
C LEU A 146 7.43 -13.23 1.14
N ALA A 147 6.21 -12.94 1.59
CA ALA A 147 4.99 -13.38 0.92
C ALA A 147 4.35 -12.19 0.22
N GLU A 148 4.06 -12.32 -1.08
CA GLU A 148 3.49 -11.22 -1.86
C GLU A 148 2.64 -11.74 -3.03
N LEU A 149 1.82 -10.86 -3.59
CA LEU A 149 1.17 -11.08 -4.87
C LEU A 149 2.24 -11.28 -5.97
N ASN A 150 2.06 -12.28 -6.82
CA ASN A 150 2.98 -12.64 -7.89
C ASN A 150 2.26 -12.51 -9.25
N GLY A 151 2.37 -11.37 -9.89
CA GLY A 151 1.69 -11.06 -11.16
C GLY A 151 0.16 -11.06 -11.01
N GLY A 152 -0.45 -9.88 -11.04
CA GLY A 152 -1.90 -9.74 -11.00
C GLY A 152 -2.37 -8.29 -10.98
N ALA A 153 -3.63 -8.06 -11.38
CA ALA A 153 -4.31 -6.77 -11.27
C ALA A 153 -4.46 -6.37 -9.79
N PRO A 154 -4.38 -5.06 -9.45
CA PRO A 154 -4.36 -4.58 -8.06
C PRO A 154 -5.58 -5.08 -7.26
N PHE A 155 -5.31 -5.64 -6.08
CA PHE A 155 -6.29 -6.28 -5.19
C PHE A 155 -7.42 -5.35 -4.73
N HIS A 156 -7.21 -4.04 -4.80
CA HIS A 156 -8.17 -3.02 -4.37
C HIS A 156 -9.27 -2.72 -5.39
N ALA A 157 -9.19 -3.22 -6.63
CA ALA A 157 -10.25 -3.04 -7.63
C ALA A 157 -11.52 -3.85 -7.33
N ALA A 158 -11.46 -4.86 -6.46
CA ALA A 158 -12.57 -5.77 -6.17
C ALA A 158 -13.45 -5.33 -4.96
N GLY A 159 -13.21 -4.15 -4.39
CA GLY A 159 -13.84 -3.66 -3.16
C GLY A 159 -14.45 -2.26 -3.29
N GLY A 160 -15.28 -2.03 -4.31
CA GLY A 160 -16.18 -0.86 -4.36
C GLY A 160 -15.67 0.33 -5.17
N GLY A 161 -16.17 0.45 -6.40
CA GLY A 161 -16.03 1.64 -7.23
C GLY A 161 -16.21 1.30 -8.70
N HIS A 162 -17.39 1.59 -9.26
CA HIS A 162 -17.64 1.48 -10.69
C HIS A 162 -16.70 2.43 -11.45
N GLY A 163 -15.67 1.88 -12.09
CA GLY A 163 -14.89 2.55 -13.12
C GLY A 163 -14.95 1.71 -14.39
N HIS A 164 -15.93 1.98 -15.25
CA HIS A 164 -15.94 1.46 -16.61
C HIS A 164 -14.75 2.07 -17.37
N GLY A 165 -13.62 1.37 -17.38
CA GLY A 165 -12.55 1.60 -18.35
C GLY A 165 -12.98 1.07 -19.70
N HIS A 166 -13.66 1.90 -20.49
CA HIS A 166 -13.83 1.63 -21.91
C HIS A 166 -12.47 1.83 -22.59
N GLU A 167 -11.88 0.75 -23.08
CA GLU A 167 -10.82 0.82 -24.07
C GLU A 167 -11.39 1.45 -25.35
N HIS A 168 -11.00 2.70 -25.60
CA HIS A 168 -11.04 3.29 -26.93
C HIS A 168 -9.61 3.64 -27.31
N GLY A 169 -9.00 2.73 -28.07
CA GLY A 169 -7.81 3.04 -28.83
C GLY A 169 -8.17 4.08 -29.89
N HIS A 170 -7.69 5.31 -29.71
CA HIS A 170 -7.64 6.28 -30.79
C HIS A 170 -6.25 6.89 -30.85
N GLY A 171 -5.71 6.81 -32.06
CA GLY A 171 -4.33 7.09 -32.39
C GLY A 171 -3.94 8.53 -32.15
N HIS A 172 -2.61 8.67 -32.02
CA HIS A 172 -1.84 9.86 -32.26
C HIS A 172 -2.47 10.81 -33.29
N GLU A 173 -2.52 12.09 -32.95
CA GLU A 173 -2.00 13.12 -33.85
C GLU A 173 -1.57 14.40 -33.10
N HIS A 174 -0.65 15.09 -33.76
CA HIS A 174 0.24 16.13 -33.25
C HIS A 174 -0.45 17.43 -32.84
N GLY A 175 0.18 18.09 -31.85
CA GLY A 175 -0.24 19.39 -31.36
C GLY A 175 0.03 20.54 -32.32
N HIS A 176 -0.69 21.63 -32.11
CA HIS A 176 -0.26 22.99 -32.42
C HIS A 176 -0.95 23.96 -31.45
N GLY A 177 -0.14 24.56 -30.57
CA GLY A 177 -0.55 25.76 -29.86
C GLY A 177 -0.38 26.98 -30.77
N HIS A 178 -1.39 27.85 -30.80
CA HIS A 178 -1.20 29.24 -31.21
C HIS A 178 -2.18 30.13 -30.44
N GLU A 179 -1.61 30.93 -29.55
CA GLU A 179 -2.27 32.12 -29.00
C GLU A 179 -2.16 33.27 -30.01
N HIS A 180 -3.25 34.01 -30.21
CA HIS A 180 -3.23 35.37 -30.72
C HIS A 180 -4.38 36.18 -30.10
N GLY A 181 -4.03 36.94 -29.05
CA GLY A 181 -4.84 38.05 -28.56
C GLY A 181 -4.41 39.34 -29.25
N HIS A 182 -5.35 40.03 -29.88
CA HIS A 182 -5.19 41.42 -30.30
C HIS A 182 -6.45 42.19 -29.91
N GLY A 183 -6.28 43.15 -28.99
CA GLY A 183 -7.20 44.26 -28.79
C GLY A 183 -6.61 45.54 -29.38
N HIS A 184 -7.46 46.38 -29.99
CA HIS A 184 -7.51 47.83 -29.81
C HIS A 184 -8.66 48.45 -30.64
N GLU A 185 -8.91 49.74 -30.41
CA GLU A 185 -10.20 50.43 -30.25
C GLU A 185 -10.67 51.30 -31.44
N HIS A 186 -11.75 52.05 -31.16
CA HIS A 186 -12.30 53.27 -31.79
C HIS A 186 -13.31 53.03 -32.93
N GLY A 187 -14.48 53.65 -33.01
CA GLY A 187 -15.05 54.82 -32.34
C GLY A 187 -15.73 55.67 -33.42
N HIS A 188 -17.06 55.81 -33.42
CA HIS A 188 -17.76 56.80 -34.24
C HIS A 188 -19.03 57.29 -33.53
N GLY A 189 -19.07 58.59 -33.25
CA GLY A 189 -20.25 59.28 -32.76
C GLY A 189 -21.18 59.72 -33.89
N HIS A 190 -22.39 60.12 -33.51
CA HIS A 190 -23.18 61.13 -34.22
C HIS A 190 -24.14 61.80 -33.24
N GLU A 191 -24.10 63.14 -33.21
CA GLU A 191 -25.07 64.04 -32.58
C GLU A 191 -26.29 64.29 -33.47
N HIS A 192 -27.41 64.62 -32.82
CA HIS A 192 -28.45 65.64 -33.10
C HIS A 192 -29.74 65.16 -32.38
N GLY A 193 -30.59 65.90 -31.66
CA GLY A 193 -30.74 67.32 -31.37
C GLY A 193 -32.23 67.56 -31.01
N GLN A 194 -32.50 67.92 -29.74
CA GLN A 194 -33.69 68.56 -29.14
C GLN A 194 -35.08 67.88 -29.15
N GLY A 195 -35.72 67.84 -27.97
CA GLY A 195 -37.17 67.64 -27.81
C GLY A 195 -37.55 67.16 -26.42
N GLN A 196 -38.49 67.84 -25.78
CA GLN A 196 -38.87 67.72 -24.37
C GLN A 196 -39.64 66.44 -23.99
N GLU A 197 -39.43 66.07 -22.72
CA GLU A 197 -40.35 65.46 -21.76
C GLU A 197 -40.80 63.99 -21.87
N THR A 198 -40.70 63.36 -20.69
CA THR A 198 -41.27 62.07 -20.27
C THR A 198 -40.70 60.84 -20.96
N SER A 199 -39.96 60.02 -20.21
CA SER A 199 -40.32 58.63 -19.88
C SER A 199 -39.10 57.81 -19.49
N SER A 200 -39.20 57.21 -18.30
CA SER A 200 -38.71 55.88 -17.95
C SER A 200 -37.33 55.48 -18.50
N CYS A 201 -36.31 55.66 -17.66
CA CYS A 201 -35.06 54.90 -17.73
C CYS A 201 -35.35 53.39 -17.83
N HIS A 202 -34.96 52.76 -18.95
CA HIS A 202 -34.80 51.31 -19.05
C HIS A 202 -33.50 51.04 -19.78
N GLU A 203 -32.44 50.84 -19.00
CA GLU A 203 -31.16 50.34 -19.48
C GLU A 203 -31.31 48.88 -19.95
N HIS A 204 -30.82 48.58 -21.15
CA HIS A 204 -30.60 47.22 -21.65
C HIS A 204 -29.09 47.00 -21.75
N GLY A 205 -28.51 46.45 -20.69
CA GLY A 205 -27.14 45.94 -20.68
C GLY A 205 -27.14 44.42 -20.70
N HIS A 206 -26.96 43.82 -21.87
CA HIS A 206 -26.65 42.39 -22.00
C HIS A 206 -25.16 42.16 -21.75
N GLY A 207 -24.81 41.93 -20.48
CA GLY A 207 -23.52 41.40 -20.07
C GLY A 207 -23.59 39.88 -19.93
N HIS A 208 -23.16 39.14 -20.96
CA HIS A 208 -22.94 37.69 -20.88
C HIS A 208 -21.48 37.43 -20.47
N GLY A 209 -21.22 37.46 -19.17
CA GLY A 209 -19.95 37.02 -18.59
C GLY A 209 -19.99 35.53 -18.25
N HIS A 210 -19.57 34.67 -19.18
CA HIS A 210 -19.31 33.25 -18.88
C HIS A 210 -17.87 33.10 -18.40
N GLY A 211 -17.65 33.25 -17.10
CA GLY A 211 -16.42 32.83 -16.43
C GLY A 211 -16.44 31.31 -16.25
N HIS A 212 -15.83 30.57 -17.18
CA HIS A 212 -15.59 29.14 -17.01
C HIS A 212 -14.29 28.95 -16.22
N GLY A 213 -14.43 28.86 -14.89
CA GLY A 213 -13.35 28.41 -14.02
C GLY A 213 -13.02 26.96 -14.34
N HIS A 214 -11.89 26.72 -15.00
CA HIS A 214 -11.31 25.40 -15.16
C HIS A 214 -10.72 24.99 -13.81
N GLY A 215 -11.45 24.14 -13.08
CA GLY A 215 -10.91 23.46 -11.92
C GLY A 215 -9.76 22.58 -12.36
N HIS A 216 -8.54 22.94 -11.94
CA HIS A 216 -7.41 22.04 -11.96
C HIS A 216 -7.76 20.79 -11.14
N GLY A 217 -7.92 19.66 -11.82
CA GLY A 217 -7.93 18.36 -11.16
C GLY A 217 -6.59 18.19 -10.47
N HIS A 218 -6.60 18.22 -9.13
CA HIS A 218 -5.51 17.63 -8.38
C HIS A 218 -5.49 16.14 -8.69
N GLU A 219 -4.33 15.64 -9.07
CA GLU A 219 -4.04 14.21 -9.09
C GLU A 219 -4.38 13.66 -7.70
N HIS A 220 -5.46 12.90 -7.63
CA HIS A 220 -5.69 12.02 -6.50
C HIS A 220 -4.61 10.94 -6.60
N ALA A 221 -3.77 10.84 -5.57
CA ALA A 221 -2.94 9.66 -5.36
C ALA A 221 -3.88 8.46 -5.34
N HIS A 222 -3.98 7.76 -6.47
CA HIS A 222 -4.53 6.43 -6.48
C HIS A 222 -3.65 5.63 -5.51
N ASP A 223 -4.28 4.87 -4.60
CA ASP A 223 -3.62 3.76 -3.91
C ASP A 223 -3.20 2.75 -4.99
N GLU A 224 -2.18 3.10 -5.77
CA GLU A 224 -1.52 2.18 -6.66
C GLU A 224 -0.92 1.14 -5.75
N HIS A 225 -1.23 -0.12 -6.00
CA HIS A 225 -0.53 -1.22 -5.37
C HIS A 225 0.51 -1.63 -6.39
N GLU A 226 1.79 -1.47 -6.07
CA GLU A 226 2.85 -1.92 -6.95
C GLU A 226 2.69 -3.41 -7.21
N VAL A 227 2.72 -3.78 -8.49
CA VAL A 227 2.69 -5.17 -8.91
C VAL A 227 4.12 -5.67 -9.02
N TYR A 228 4.38 -6.81 -8.40
CA TYR A 228 5.66 -7.50 -8.48
C TYR A 228 5.49 -8.83 -9.20
N TYR A 229 6.48 -9.13 -10.03
CA TYR A 229 6.70 -10.48 -10.54
C TYR A 229 7.76 -11.19 -9.70
N GLU A 230 7.76 -12.51 -9.77
CA GLU A 230 8.64 -13.35 -8.94
C GLU A 230 10.13 -12.97 -9.04
N ASP A 231 10.64 -12.72 -10.24
CA ASP A 231 12.01 -12.28 -10.48
C ASP A 231 12.33 -10.95 -9.78
N GLN A 232 11.37 -10.03 -9.73
CA GLN A 232 11.50 -8.74 -9.04
C GLN A 232 11.51 -8.91 -7.51
N LEU A 233 10.73 -9.86 -6.98
CA LEU A 233 10.75 -10.18 -5.55
C LEU A 233 12.07 -10.88 -5.14
N HIS A 234 12.63 -11.70 -6.03
CA HIS A 234 13.98 -12.26 -5.84
C HIS A 234 15.05 -11.17 -5.84
N ASP A 235 15.02 -10.26 -6.82
CA ASP A 235 15.93 -9.12 -6.90
C ASP A 235 15.81 -8.20 -5.68
N LEU A 236 14.59 -8.00 -5.16
CA LEU A 236 14.34 -7.26 -3.92
C LEU A 236 15.07 -7.83 -2.72
N LEU A 237 14.98 -9.15 -2.49
CA LEU A 237 15.73 -9.78 -1.41
C LEU A 237 17.25 -9.77 -1.67
N ALA A 238 17.69 -9.93 -2.91
CA ALA A 238 19.11 -9.88 -3.26
C ALA A 238 19.71 -8.50 -2.95
N LYS A 239 19.02 -7.43 -3.34
CA LYS A 239 19.39 -6.04 -3.02
C LYS A 239 19.31 -5.72 -1.52
N ALA A 240 18.55 -6.51 -0.76
CA ALA A 240 18.51 -6.45 0.70
C ALA A 240 19.68 -7.22 1.38
N GLY A 241 20.63 -7.75 0.59
CA GLY A 241 21.79 -8.48 1.11
C GLY A 241 21.49 -9.92 1.48
N MET A 242 20.38 -10.48 0.99
CA MET A 242 20.03 -11.88 1.20
C MET A 242 20.71 -12.76 0.14
N SER A 243 21.16 -13.95 0.53
CA SER A 243 21.67 -14.99 -0.37
C SER A 243 20.85 -16.27 -0.27
N GLY A 244 21.15 -17.27 -1.11
CA GLY A 244 20.42 -18.54 -1.13
C GLY A 244 18.91 -18.37 -1.38
N ILE A 245 18.54 -17.37 -2.19
CA ILE A 245 17.15 -16.99 -2.42
C ILE A 245 16.43 -18.07 -3.21
N LYS A 246 15.23 -18.44 -2.75
CA LYS A 246 14.38 -19.41 -3.44
C LYS A 246 12.90 -19.15 -3.20
N THR A 247 12.08 -19.57 -4.15
CA THR A 247 10.63 -19.65 -3.98
C THR A 247 10.31 -20.89 -3.15
N GLU A 248 9.71 -20.69 -1.98
CA GLU A 248 9.24 -21.78 -1.11
C GLU A 248 7.93 -22.37 -1.60
N LYS A 249 7.02 -21.49 -2.05
CA LYS A 249 5.67 -21.88 -2.44
C LYS A 249 5.06 -20.85 -3.39
N GLY A 250 4.39 -21.34 -4.43
CA GLY A 250 3.39 -20.57 -5.17
C GLY A 250 2.00 -21.04 -4.78
N TYR A 251 1.06 -20.11 -4.61
CA TYR A 251 -0.33 -20.45 -4.33
C TYR A 251 -1.29 -19.44 -4.98
N LYS A 252 -2.57 -19.79 -5.01
CA LYS A 252 -3.62 -18.92 -5.56
C LYS A 252 -4.73 -18.79 -4.56
N PHE A 253 -5.41 -17.67 -4.60
CA PHE A 253 -6.69 -17.52 -3.94
C PHE A 253 -7.64 -16.71 -4.81
N THR A 254 -8.93 -16.95 -4.59
CA THR A 254 -10.00 -16.33 -5.38
C THR A 254 -10.85 -15.46 -4.47
N LYS A 255 -10.98 -14.19 -4.81
CA LYS A 255 -11.90 -13.26 -4.14
C LYS A 255 -12.72 -12.55 -5.20
N ASN A 256 -14.05 -12.54 -5.05
CA ASN A 256 -14.96 -11.84 -5.97
C ASN A 256 -14.74 -12.23 -7.45
N ASN A 257 -14.56 -13.54 -7.74
CA ASN A 257 -14.23 -14.11 -9.05
C ASN A 257 -12.88 -13.67 -9.66
N VAL A 258 -12.06 -12.92 -8.91
CA VAL A 258 -10.68 -12.60 -9.29
C VAL A 258 -9.76 -13.62 -8.61
N THR A 259 -9.01 -14.37 -9.43
CA THR A 259 -7.96 -15.26 -8.94
C THR A 259 -6.64 -14.54 -9.02
N VAL A 260 -5.90 -14.53 -7.91
CA VAL A 260 -4.60 -13.89 -7.85
C VAL A 260 -3.56 -14.90 -7.41
N ASN A 261 -2.40 -14.86 -8.07
CA ASN A 261 -1.28 -15.71 -7.71
C ASN A 261 -0.44 -15.01 -6.63
N CYS A 262 0.11 -15.80 -5.72
CA CYS A 262 0.98 -15.36 -4.66
C CYS A 262 2.22 -16.24 -4.64
N ALA A 263 3.32 -15.67 -4.15
CA ALA A 263 4.54 -16.40 -3.91
C ALA A 263 5.02 -16.15 -2.48
N VAL A 264 5.59 -17.18 -1.86
CA VAL A 264 6.43 -17.06 -0.67
C VAL A 264 7.86 -17.34 -1.08
N ILE A 265 8.73 -16.35 -0.91
CA ILE A 265 10.15 -16.41 -1.25
C ILE A 265 10.92 -16.30 0.06
N SER A 266 12.05 -17.01 0.15
CA SER A 266 12.95 -16.88 1.28
C SER A 266 14.38 -16.61 0.86
N GLY A 267 15.16 -16.03 1.76
CA GLY A 267 16.61 -15.85 1.62
C GLY A 267 17.30 -15.91 2.98
N VAL A 268 18.62 -16.12 3.00
CA VAL A 268 19.44 -16.19 4.21
C VAL A 268 20.34 -14.97 4.28
N ARG A 269 20.46 -14.37 5.47
CA ARG A 269 21.44 -13.30 5.71
C ARG A 269 22.80 -13.93 5.95
N GLU A 270 23.81 -13.54 5.19
CA GLU A 270 25.19 -14.00 5.41
C GLU A 270 25.85 -13.36 6.65
#